data_AF-A0A1S2R731-F1
#
_entry.id   AF-A0A1S2R731-F1
#
_cell.length_a   1.000
_cell.length_b   1.000
_cell.length_c   1.000
_cell.angle_alpha   90.00
_cell.angle_beta   90.00
_cell.angle_gamma   90.00
#
_symmetry.space_group_name_H-M   'P 1'
#
loop_
_entity.id
_entity.type
_entity.pdbx_description
1 polymer ?
#
loop_
_entity_poly.entity_id
_entity_poly.type
_entity_poly.pdbx_seq_one_letter_code
_entity_poly.pdbx_strand_id
1 'polypeptide(L)'
;MDLQGNKVYWEEIESIQYSNVRGSKSTVIYPHYTFHEKIRIRRKKLMPTPAHSIDWFYIEKPKEFHQILMETWEEKTFKPKS
;
A
#
# COMPACT_ATOMS: atom_id res chain seq x y z
N MET A 1 -7.05 -12.16 -5.17
CA MET A 1 -7.92 -12.30 -3.98
C MET A 1 -8.61 -10.98 -3.73
N ASP A 2 -9.93 -10.93 -3.85
CA ASP A 2 -10.72 -9.80 -3.37
C ASP A 2 -10.99 -10.00 -1.87
N LEU A 3 -10.16 -9.35 -1.05
CA LEU A 3 -10.31 -9.35 0.41
C LEU A 3 -11.25 -8.19 0.77
N GLN A 4 -12.56 -8.48 0.75
CA GLN A 4 -13.64 -7.54 1.08
C GLN A 4 -13.24 -6.57 2.20
N GLY A 5 -13.14 -5.29 1.84
CA GLY A 5 -12.89 -4.18 2.77
C GLY A 5 -11.44 -3.76 2.95
N ASN A 6 -10.43 -4.57 2.60
CA ASN A 6 -9.02 -4.21 2.85
C ASN A 6 -8.32 -3.45 1.72
N LYS A 7 -9.04 -3.10 0.65
CA LYS A 7 -8.45 -2.46 -0.53
C LYS A 7 -8.00 -1.02 -0.24
N VAL A 8 -6.84 -0.63 -0.74
CA VAL A 8 -6.41 0.76 -0.99
C VAL A 8 -6.36 0.88 -2.50
N TYR A 9 -6.96 1.92 -3.06
CA TYR A 9 -6.93 2.11 -4.52
C TYR A 9 -5.67 2.87 -4.93
N TRP A 10 -5.18 2.64 -6.15
CA TRP A 10 -3.92 3.24 -6.64
C TRP A 10 -3.97 4.76 -6.63
N GLU A 11 -5.11 5.35 -6.99
CA GLU A 11 -5.35 6.79 -6.96
C GLU A 11 -5.42 7.39 -5.54
N GLU A 12 -5.55 6.55 -4.51
CA GLU A 12 -5.55 6.98 -3.12
C GLU A 12 -4.13 6.97 -2.51
N ILE A 13 -3.14 6.38 -3.21
CA ILE A 13 -1.76 6.26 -2.73
C ILE A 13 -0.98 7.53 -3.02
N GLU A 14 -0.33 8.07 -1.98
CA GLU A 14 0.59 9.20 -2.07
C GLU A 14 2.03 8.73 -2.25
N SER A 15 2.45 7.72 -1.50
CA SER A 15 3.78 7.12 -1.67
C SER A 15 3.84 5.66 -1.25
N ILE A 16 4.80 4.94 -1.84
CA ILE A 16 5.19 3.59 -1.45
C ILE A 16 6.68 3.64 -1.09
N GLN A 17 7.03 3.17 0.10
CA GLN A 17 8.38 3.30 0.64
C GLN A 17 8.89 1.97 1.18
N TYR A 18 10.20 1.75 1.05
CA TYR A 18 10.90 0.72 1.80
C TYR A 18 11.13 1.18 3.25
N SER A 19 10.81 0.31 4.21
CA SER A 19 11.05 0.51 5.63
C SER A 19 11.97 -0.57 6.17
N ASN A 20 12.92 -0.18 7.02
CA ASN A 20 13.79 -1.09 7.76
C ASN A 20 13.88 -0.60 9.21
N VAL A 21 12.98 -1.10 10.06
CA VAL A 21 12.91 -0.73 11.47
C VAL A 21 13.31 -1.92 12.31
N ARG A 22 14.39 -1.77 13.10
CA ARG A 22 14.90 -2.82 14.01
C ARG A 22 15.12 -4.17 13.30
N GLY A 23 15.60 -4.15 12.06
CA GLY A 23 15.84 -5.35 11.25
C GLY A 23 14.59 -5.94 10.58
N SER A 24 13.40 -5.42 10.90
CA SER A 24 12.16 -5.77 10.22
C SER A 24 12.04 -4.93 8.95
N LYS A 25 12.10 -5.62 7.80
CA LYS A 25 11.95 -5.01 6.49
C LYS A 25 10.50 -5.10 6.05
N SER A 26 9.96 -4.01 5.55
CA SER A 26 8.61 -3.97 5.02
C SER A 26 8.50 -2.96 3.89
N THR A 27 7.48 -3.13 3.07
CA THR A 27 7.03 -2.10 2.14
C THR A 27 5.85 -1.39 2.78
N VAL A 28 5.95 -0.07 2.93
CA VAL A 28 4.90 0.75 3.54
C VAL A 28 4.21 1.57 2.46
N ILE A 29 2.89 1.45 2.41
CA ILE A 29 2.02 2.20 1.51
C ILE A 29 1.38 3.30 2.34
N TYR A 30 1.57 4.55 1.90
CA TYR A 30 0.98 5.74 2.49
C TYR A 30 -0.11 6.28 1.56
N PRO A 31 -1.39 6.10 1.91
CA PRO A 31 -2.48 6.81 1.27
C PRO A 31 -2.46 8.29 1.64
N HIS A 32 -2.93 9.14 0.74
CA HIS A 32 -3.11 10.55 1.04
C HIS A 32 -4.10 10.72 2.20
N TYR A 33 -3.80 11.61 3.15
CA TYR A 33 -4.58 11.76 4.38
C TYR A 33 -6.07 12.08 4.13
N THR A 34 -6.39 12.79 3.04
CA THR A 34 -7.79 13.10 2.65
C THR A 34 -8.63 11.84 2.37
N PHE A 35 -8.01 10.72 2.01
CA PHE A 35 -8.71 9.45 1.81
C PHE A 35 -8.80 8.59 3.08
N HIS A 36 -8.15 8.98 4.18
CA HIS A 36 -8.05 8.17 5.39
C HIS A 36 -9.43 7.75 5.92
N GLU A 37 -10.37 8.68 6.04
CA GLU A 37 -11.72 8.38 6.54
C GLU A 37 -12.50 7.48 5.56
N LYS A 38 -12.41 7.73 4.26
CA LYS A 38 -13.03 6.89 3.22
C LYS A 38 -12.51 5.46 3.27
N ILE A 39 -11.19 5.29 3.43
CA ILE A 39 -10.54 3.98 3.60
C ILE A 39 -11.01 3.32 4.90
N ARG A 40 -11.04 4.05 6.02
CA ARG A 40 -11.51 3.57 7.33
C ARG A 40 -12.93 3.01 7.27
N ILE A 41 -13.84 3.75 6.64
CA ILE A 41 -15.25 3.34 6.45
C ILE A 41 -15.33 2.07 5.60
N ARG A 42 -14.61 2.02 4.47
CA ARG A 42 -14.55 0.84 3.58
C ARG A 42 -14.03 -0.41 4.30
N ARG A 43 -13.04 -0.23 5.18
CA ARG A 43 -12.41 -1.29 5.98
C ARG A 43 -13.26 -1.74 7.17
N LYS A 44 -14.23 -0.93 7.61
CA LYS A 44 -14.97 -1.11 8.88
C LYS A 44 -14.03 -1.33 10.08
N LYS A 45 -12.87 -0.69 10.08
CA LYS A 45 -11.82 -0.87 11.09
C LYS A 45 -11.31 0.47 11.57
N LEU A 46 -11.15 0.63 12.88
CA LEU A 46 -10.47 1.79 13.45
C LEU A 46 -8.99 1.72 13.09
N MET A 47 -8.49 2.77 12.44
CA MET A 47 -7.11 2.86 11.98
C MET A 47 -6.48 4.12 12.56
N PRO A 48 -5.48 3.99 13.47
CA PRO A 48 -4.82 5.16 14.06
C PRO A 48 -3.88 5.86 13.06
N THR A 49 -3.49 5.17 11.99
CA THR A 49 -2.63 5.72 10.94
C THR A 49 -3.20 5.39 9.56
N PRO A 50 -2.94 6.22 8.54
CA PRO A 50 -3.28 5.89 7.16
C PRO A 50 -2.35 4.82 6.58
N ALA A 51 -1.17 4.60 7.17
CA ALA A 51 -0.13 3.73 6.62
C ALA A 51 -0.53 2.24 6.65
N HIS A 52 -0.08 1.52 5.64
CA HIS A 52 -0.25 0.07 5.53
C HIS A 52 1.10 -0.59 5.27
N SER A 53 1.48 -1.58 6.08
CA SER A 53 2.73 -2.32 5.89
C SER A 53 2.49 -3.69 5.28
N ILE A 54 3.40 -4.07 4.39
CA ILE A 54 3.57 -5.44 3.88
C ILE A 54 4.91 -5.93 4.40
N ASP A 55 4.87 -6.81 5.40
CA ASP A 55 6.07 -7.31 6.06
C ASP A 55 6.76 -8.37 5.20
N TRP A 56 8.06 -8.21 5.00
CA TRP A 56 8.83 -9.07 4.10
C TRP A 56 9.07 -10.46 4.66
N PHE A 57 8.85 -10.68 5.96
CA PHE A 57 9.07 -11.96 6.62
C PHE A 57 8.25 -13.11 6.00
N TYR A 58 7.07 -12.81 5.47
CA TYR A 58 6.17 -13.80 4.87
C TYR A 58 6.27 -13.87 3.34
N ILE A 59 7.23 -13.17 2.73
CA ILE A 59 7.38 -13.09 1.28
C ILE A 59 8.68 -13.77 0.87
N GLU A 60 8.59 -14.74 -0.03
CA GLU A 60 9.74 -15.53 -0.50
C GLU A 60 10.79 -14.67 -1.21
N LYS A 61 10.35 -13.73 -2.07
CA LYS A 61 11.22 -12.82 -2.84
C LYS A 61 10.82 -11.36 -2.63
N PRO A 62 11.13 -10.77 -1.47
CA PRO A 62 10.53 -9.50 -1.09
C PRO A 62 11.05 -8.29 -1.88
N LYS A 63 12.31 -8.34 -2.36
CA LYS A 63 12.87 -7.29 -3.22
C LYS A 63 12.18 -7.23 -4.58
N GLU A 64 12.01 -8.39 -5.21
CA GLU A 64 11.31 -8.54 -6.50
C GLU A 64 9.85 -8.09 -6.36
N PHE A 65 9.17 -8.52 -5.29
CA PHE A 65 7.81 -8.06 -4.98
C PHE A 65 7.73 -6.53 -4.88
N HIS A 66 8.66 -5.89 -4.17
CA HIS A 66 8.68 -4.43 -4.04
C HIS A 66 8.90 -3.74 -5.38
N GLN A 67 9.81 -4.23 -6.22
CA GLN A 67 10.06 -3.68 -7.55
C GLN A 67 8.81 -3.76 -8.44
N ILE A 68 8.19 -4.94 -8.53
CA ILE A 68 6.95 -5.15 -9.29
C ILE A 68 5.84 -4.24 -8.77
N LEU A 69 5.75 -4.03 -7.45
CA LEU A 69 4.77 -3.13 -6.86
C LEU A 69 4.98 -1.67 -7.30
N MET A 70 6.24 -1.20 -7.29
CA MET A 70 6.59 0.15 -7.75
C MET A 70 6.27 0.34 -9.23
N GLU A 71 6.69 -0.61 -10.09
CA GLU A 71 6.40 -0.59 -11.53
C GLU A 71 4.89 -0.57 -11.80
N THR A 72 4.13 -1.42 -11.10
CA THR A 72 2.67 -1.48 -11.23
C THR A 72 2.00 -0.17 -10.80
N TRP A 73 2.48 0.45 -9.73
CA TRP A 73 1.96 1.71 -9.25
C TRP A 73 2.24 2.84 -10.27
N GLU A 74 3.46 2.93 -10.78
CA GLU A 74 3.85 3.87 -11.82
C GLU A 74 3.00 3.71 -13.09
N GLU A 75 2.79 2.48 -13.57
CA GLU A 75 1.92 2.25 -14.72
C GLU A 75 0.48 2.77 -14.50
N LYS A 76 -0.03 2.69 -13.27
CA LYS A 76 -1.38 3.12 -12.91
C LYS A 76 -1.49 4.62 -12.68
N THR A 77 -0.41 5.29 -12.29
CA THR A 77 -0.37 6.76 -12.16
C THR A 77 -0.16 7.44 -13.51
N PHE A 78 0.65 6.85 -14.40
CA PHE A 78 1.02 7.44 -15.69
C PHE A 78 0.11 7.06 -16.87
N LYS A 79 -0.71 6.00 -16.77
CA LYS A 79 -1.80 5.77 -17.75
C LYS A 79 -3.01 6.61 -17.35
N PRO A 80 -3.37 7.68 -18.09
CA PRO A 80 -4.66 8.33 -17.89
C PRO A 80 -5.74 7.28 -18.15
N LYS A 81 -6.85 7.34 -17.41
CA LYS A 81 -8.02 6.51 -17.71
C LYS A 81 -8.48 6.84 -19.14
N SER A 82 -8.24 5.91 -20.07
CA SER A 82 -8.84 5.86 -21.41
C SER A 82 -10.33 5.60 -21.33
#